data_AF-C7G6Z7-F1
#
_entry.id   AF-C7G6Z7-F1
#
_cell.length_a   1.000
_cell.length_b   1.000
_cell.length_c   1.000
_cell.angle_alpha   90.00
_cell.angle_beta   90.00
_cell.angle_gamma   90.00
#
_symmetry.space_group_name_H-M   'P 1'
#
loop_
_entity.id
_entity.type
_entity.pdbx_description
1 polymer ?
#
loop_
_entity_poly.entity_id
_entity_poly.type
_entity_poly.pdbx_seq_one_letter_code
_entity_poly.pdbx_strand_id
1 'polypeptide(L)'
;MDLVKIGSYIAEKRKKLGMTQKQLAEKLGKSDKSVSKWERGICLPDVSVYLELCEILGISLNEFLAGEDIEVTNVEKKSEDTLIQISKDSSHKQRYLKKIIAVLLIAVGVFVITLGIMVCNKLRQPQNYIEAVDPDSVEMKTAELLSGIDGTMMFRYNSKDTFQALYVYLSEYHSGKRVSHKRVLELSYEDVKSAKKGLIVITPDFDNFTAKLIAADEYSKYMTETPILEGVANREYYGRSATSIENKSTIEYGTEQGLAALIYGEQGVSSLPIQDITGEYIDTDNEYMYYYSAEFVK
;
A
#
# COMPACT_ATOMS: atom_id res chain seq x y z
N MET A 1 -4.20 -31.35 50.33
CA MET A 1 -3.97 -31.65 51.75
C MET A 1 -3.74 -33.15 51.85
N ASP A 2 -2.51 -33.56 52.15
CA ASP A 2 -2.13 -34.96 52.18
C ASP A 2 -2.34 -35.52 53.59
N LEU A 3 -3.39 -36.34 53.74
CA LEU A 3 -3.79 -36.90 55.03
C LEU A 3 -2.74 -37.86 55.61
N VAL A 4 -1.99 -38.55 54.76
CA VAL A 4 -0.95 -39.50 55.18
C VAL A 4 0.26 -38.75 55.72
N LYS A 5 0.60 -37.64 55.07
CA LYS A 5 1.67 -36.73 55.53
C LYS A 5 1.32 -36.12 56.89
N ILE A 6 0.12 -35.57 57.03
CA ILE A 6 -0.36 -34.98 58.30
C ILE A 6 -0.43 -36.05 59.40
N GLY A 7 -0.95 -37.24 59.10
CA GLY A 7 -1.01 -38.35 60.06
C GLY A 7 0.37 -38.76 60.56
N SER A 8 1.33 -38.90 59.64
CA SER A 8 2.73 -39.22 59.97
C SER A 8 3.36 -38.15 60.86
N TYR A 9 3.07 -36.87 60.57
CA TYR A 9 3.58 -35.74 61.34
C TYR A 9 2.98 -35.67 62.75
N ILE A 10 1.68 -35.91 62.92
CA ILE A 10 1.03 -36.06 64.24
C ILE A 10 1.73 -37.18 65.04
N ALA A 11 1.95 -38.34 64.41
CA ALA A 11 2.58 -39.48 65.06
C ALA A 11 4.02 -39.17 65.48
N GLU A 12 4.76 -38.46 64.63
CA GLU A 12 6.13 -38.04 64.90
C GLU A 12 6.19 -37.08 66.10
N LYS A 13 5.38 -36.03 66.10
CA LYS A 13 5.35 -35.03 67.19
C LYS A 13 4.90 -35.65 68.51
N ARG A 14 3.88 -36.51 68.49
CA ARG A 14 3.46 -37.26 69.67
C ARG A 14 4.59 -38.12 70.23
N LYS A 15 5.31 -38.86 69.37
CA LYS A 15 6.43 -39.72 69.77
C LYS A 15 7.60 -38.90 70.30
N LYS A 16 7.91 -37.74 69.72
CA LYS A 16 8.94 -36.81 70.22
C LYS A 16 8.64 -36.34 71.66
N LEU A 17 7.36 -36.22 72.00
CA LEU A 17 6.91 -35.89 73.36
C LEU A 17 6.79 -37.12 74.28
N GLY A 18 7.19 -38.32 73.83
CA GLY A 18 7.16 -39.55 74.62
C GLY A 18 5.75 -40.07 74.97
N MET A 19 4.70 -39.53 74.33
CA MET A 19 3.31 -39.91 74.62
C MET A 19 2.88 -41.14 73.83
N THR A 20 2.05 -42.01 74.41
CA THR A 20 1.33 -43.08 73.69
C THR A 20 0.07 -42.54 73.01
N GLN A 21 -0.48 -43.27 72.02
CA GLN A 21 -1.75 -42.88 71.37
C GLN A 21 -2.90 -42.75 72.38
N LYS A 22 -2.92 -43.63 73.40
CA LYS A 22 -3.92 -43.57 74.49
C LYS A 22 -3.80 -42.29 75.31
N GLN A 23 -2.57 -41.88 75.66
CA GLN A 23 -2.34 -40.65 76.43
C GLN A 23 -2.70 -39.39 75.64
N LEU A 24 -2.42 -39.35 74.34
CA LEU A 24 -2.86 -38.24 73.49
C LEU A 24 -4.40 -38.20 73.38
N ALA A 25 -5.03 -39.37 73.25
CA ALA A 25 -6.48 -39.49 73.17
C ALA A 25 -7.16 -39.05 74.48
N GLU A 26 -6.61 -39.43 75.64
CA GLU A 26 -7.10 -39.01 76.97
C GLU A 26 -7.04 -37.48 77.13
N LYS A 27 -5.94 -36.84 76.71
CA LYS A 27 -5.80 -35.38 76.74
C LYS A 27 -6.81 -34.65 75.87
N LEU A 28 -7.25 -35.27 74.77
CA LEU A 28 -8.22 -34.70 73.82
C LEU A 28 -9.67 -35.14 74.09
N GLY A 29 -9.91 -35.95 75.14
CA GLY A 29 -11.23 -36.56 75.38
C GLY A 29 -11.73 -37.46 74.25
N LYS A 30 -10.82 -38.14 73.52
CA LYS A 30 -11.14 -39.04 72.39
C LYS A 30 -10.71 -40.48 72.67
N SER A 31 -11.14 -41.39 71.78
CA SER A 31 -10.66 -42.78 71.81
C SER A 31 -9.27 -42.90 71.19
N ASP A 32 -8.44 -43.81 71.71
CA ASP A 32 -7.15 -44.21 71.14
C ASP A 32 -7.28 -44.67 69.68
N LYS A 33 -8.39 -45.34 69.34
CA LYS A 33 -8.74 -45.72 67.96
C LYS A 33 -8.90 -44.51 67.03
N SER A 34 -9.38 -43.38 67.53
CA SER A 34 -9.51 -42.14 66.75
C SER A 34 -8.13 -41.58 66.40
N VAL A 35 -7.24 -41.47 67.39
CA VAL A 35 -5.85 -41.04 67.19
C VAL A 35 -5.12 -41.98 66.21
N SER A 36 -5.32 -43.29 66.34
CA SER A 36 -4.75 -44.28 65.40
C SER A 36 -5.25 -44.12 63.96
N LYS A 37 -6.48 -43.67 63.74
CA LYS A 37 -6.99 -43.36 62.40
C LYS A 37 -6.37 -42.09 61.84
N TRP A 38 -6.18 -41.07 62.67
CA TRP A 38 -5.52 -39.82 62.27
C TRP A 38 -4.07 -40.04 61.89
N GLU A 39 -3.32 -40.76 62.73
CA GLU A 39 -1.90 -41.03 62.49
C GLU A 39 -1.63 -41.89 61.25
N ARG A 40 -2.61 -42.71 60.84
CA ARG A 40 -2.53 -43.50 59.60
C ARG A 40 -3.06 -42.76 58.37
N GLY A 41 -3.51 -41.51 58.52
CA GLY A 41 -4.08 -40.72 57.43
C GLY A 41 -5.45 -41.21 56.93
N ILE A 42 -6.16 -42.02 57.73
CA ILE A 42 -7.49 -42.56 57.36
C ILE A 42 -8.56 -41.47 57.42
N CYS A 43 -8.47 -40.57 58.41
CA CYS A 43 -9.31 -39.40 58.55
C CYS A 43 -8.59 -38.31 59.33
N LEU A 44 -9.11 -37.08 59.34
CA LEU A 44 -8.61 -36.00 60.19
C LEU A 44 -9.40 -35.93 61.50
N PRO A 45 -8.85 -35.25 62.54
CA PRO A 45 -9.67 -34.76 63.63
C PRO A 45 -10.76 -33.81 63.10
N ASP A 46 -11.79 -33.57 63.91
CA ASP A 46 -12.71 -32.47 63.68
C ASP A 46 -11.96 -31.14 63.84
N VAL A 47 -12.35 -30.10 63.10
CA VAL A 47 -11.74 -28.76 63.17
C VAL A 47 -11.75 -28.22 64.60
N SER A 48 -12.78 -28.53 65.38
CA SER A 48 -12.88 -28.19 66.81
C SER A 48 -11.72 -28.75 67.66
N VAL A 49 -11.05 -29.81 67.19
CA VAL A 49 -9.94 -30.49 67.88
C VAL A 49 -8.58 -29.96 67.41
N TYR A 50 -8.51 -29.19 66.33
CA TYR A 50 -7.23 -28.81 65.71
C TYR A 50 -6.36 -27.96 66.62
N LEU A 51 -6.92 -26.93 67.25
CA LEU A 51 -6.15 -26.02 68.10
C LEU A 51 -5.61 -26.74 69.34
N GLU A 52 -6.45 -27.54 69.99
CA GLU A 52 -6.07 -28.32 71.18
C GLU A 52 -5.02 -29.38 70.85
N LEU A 53 -5.16 -30.07 69.70
CA LEU A 53 -4.16 -31.01 69.21
C LEU A 53 -2.82 -30.30 68.92
N CYS A 54 -2.86 -29.14 68.26
CA CYS A 54 -1.66 -28.35 67.96
C CYS A 54 -0.96 -27.88 69.24
N GLU A 55 -1.72 -27.44 70.24
CA GLU A 55 -1.21 -27.01 71.55
C GLU A 55 -0.53 -28.16 72.31
N ILE A 56 -1.17 -29.34 72.36
CA ILE A 56 -0.60 -30.53 72.99
C ILE A 56 0.68 -30.99 72.29
N LEU A 57 0.73 -30.87 70.96
CA LEU A 57 1.87 -31.31 70.15
C LEU A 57 2.97 -30.25 70.00
N GLY A 58 2.74 -29.00 70.45
CA GLY A 58 3.69 -27.90 70.35
C GLY A 58 3.98 -27.46 68.92
N ILE A 59 2.98 -27.50 68.04
CA ILE A 59 3.07 -27.10 66.63
C ILE A 59 2.04 -26.01 66.31
N SER A 60 2.29 -25.22 65.28
CA SER A 60 1.31 -24.26 64.75
C SER A 60 0.26 -24.95 63.89
N LEU A 61 -0.90 -24.32 63.73
CA LEU A 61 -1.95 -24.82 62.83
C LEU A 61 -1.45 -24.95 61.39
N ASN A 62 -0.56 -24.06 60.95
CA ASN A 62 0.00 -24.11 59.60
C ASN A 62 0.91 -25.34 59.42
N GLU A 63 1.76 -25.65 60.41
CA GLU A 63 2.58 -26.86 60.41
C GLU A 63 1.72 -28.13 60.42
N PHE A 64 0.65 -28.14 61.22
CA PHE A 64 -0.32 -29.23 61.23
C PHE A 64 -0.97 -29.45 59.86
N LEU A 65 -1.45 -28.39 59.20
CA LEU A 65 -2.10 -28.50 57.89
C LEU A 65 -1.11 -28.81 56.75
N ALA A 66 0.15 -28.40 56.89
CA ALA A 66 1.23 -28.72 55.94
C ALA A 66 1.79 -30.14 56.14
N GLY A 67 1.68 -30.69 57.36
CA GLY A 67 2.23 -31.98 57.74
C GLY A 67 3.76 -32.00 57.81
N GLU A 68 4.39 -30.85 58.05
CA GLU A 68 5.84 -30.71 58.23
C GLU A 68 6.18 -29.45 59.03
N ASP A 69 7.40 -29.42 59.60
CA ASP A 69 7.93 -28.22 60.27
C ASP A 69 8.14 -27.10 59.24
N ILE A 70 7.65 -25.91 59.57
CA ILE A 70 7.81 -24.72 58.71
C ILE A 70 8.87 -23.84 59.37
N GLU A 71 10.12 -23.95 58.93
CA GLU A 71 11.19 -23.07 59.40
C GLU A 71 10.94 -21.62 58.95
N VAL A 72 10.95 -20.67 59.91
CA VAL A 72 10.70 -19.24 59.67
C VAL A 72 11.93 -18.51 59.07
N THR A 73 13.02 -19.21 58.77
CA THR A 73 14.33 -18.58 58.47
C THR A 73 14.81 -18.67 57.01
N ASN A 74 13.92 -18.83 56.03
CA ASN A 74 14.29 -18.83 54.59
C ASN A 74 13.60 -17.75 53.74
N VAL A 75 13.10 -16.69 54.37
CA VAL A 75 12.45 -15.58 53.66
C VAL A 75 13.45 -14.60 53.04
N GLU A 76 14.64 -14.38 53.63
CA GLU A 76 15.53 -13.29 53.18
C GLU A 76 16.34 -13.65 51.92
N LYS A 77 17.01 -14.81 51.84
CA LYS A 77 17.86 -15.14 50.67
C LYS A 77 17.08 -15.44 49.38
N LYS A 78 15.92 -16.08 49.47
CA LYS A 78 15.11 -16.43 48.29
C LYS A 78 14.34 -15.23 47.74
N SER A 79 14.07 -14.23 48.58
CA SER A 79 13.43 -12.98 48.17
C SER A 79 14.40 -12.07 47.43
N GLU A 80 15.66 -11.98 47.86
CA GLU A 80 16.67 -11.16 47.17
C GLU A 80 17.00 -11.68 45.76
N ASP A 81 17.20 -12.99 45.60
CA ASP A 81 17.47 -13.58 44.27
C ASP A 81 16.26 -13.48 43.32
N THR A 82 15.04 -13.63 43.85
CA THR A 82 13.79 -13.47 43.08
C THR A 82 13.56 -12.00 42.69
N LEU A 83 13.84 -11.04 43.59
CA LEU A 83 13.73 -9.60 43.31
C LEU A 83 14.79 -9.14 42.30
N ILE A 84 16.02 -9.69 42.34
CA ILE A 84 17.08 -9.42 41.36
C ILE A 84 16.74 -10.02 39.98
N GLN A 85 16.15 -11.22 39.92
CA GLN A 85 15.68 -11.80 38.66
C GLN A 85 14.50 -11.01 38.06
N ILE A 86 13.52 -10.59 38.87
CA ILE A 86 12.38 -9.77 38.41
C ILE A 86 12.85 -8.39 37.93
N SER A 87 13.83 -7.78 38.60
CA SER A 87 14.39 -6.48 38.18
C SER A 87 15.27 -6.59 36.92
N LYS A 88 16.03 -7.67 36.74
CA LYS A 88 16.78 -7.92 35.49
C LYS A 88 15.85 -8.25 34.31
N ASP A 89 14.84 -9.10 34.50
CA ASP A 89 13.88 -9.46 33.43
C ASP A 89 13.03 -8.27 32.97
N SER A 90 12.59 -7.41 33.90
CA SER A 90 11.87 -6.18 33.56
C SER A 90 12.75 -5.16 32.82
N SER A 91 14.04 -5.04 33.14
CA SER A 91 14.95 -4.11 32.44
C SER A 91 15.25 -4.54 30.99
N HIS A 92 15.38 -5.84 30.73
CA HIS A 92 15.61 -6.37 29.39
C HIS A 92 14.34 -6.30 28.53
N LYS A 93 13.17 -6.63 29.10
CA LYS A 93 11.86 -6.43 28.46
C LYS A 93 11.61 -4.96 28.14
N GLN A 94 11.96 -4.03 29.01
CA GLN A 94 11.85 -2.59 28.74
C GLN A 94 12.76 -2.13 27.60
N ARG A 95 14.00 -2.62 27.51
CA ARG A 95 14.89 -2.30 26.37
C ARG A 95 14.37 -2.88 25.06
N TYR A 96 13.83 -4.09 25.09
CA TYR A 96 13.21 -4.73 23.92
C TYR A 96 11.96 -3.97 23.45
N LEU A 97 11.06 -3.59 24.38
CA LEU A 97 9.91 -2.73 24.07
C LEU A 97 10.34 -1.38 23.48
N LYS A 98 11.35 -0.72 24.06
CA LYS A 98 11.88 0.55 23.53
C LYS A 98 12.43 0.41 22.11
N LYS A 99 13.09 -0.72 21.79
CA LYS A 99 13.53 -1.02 20.42
C LYS A 99 12.34 -1.21 19.47
N ILE A 100 11.31 -1.95 19.88
CA ILE A 100 10.09 -2.11 19.08
C ILE A 100 9.42 -0.75 18.82
N ILE A 101 9.28 0.07 19.86
CA ILE A 101 8.70 1.42 19.74
C ILE A 101 9.55 2.29 18.79
N ALA A 102 10.87 2.26 18.90
CA ALA A 102 11.76 3.02 18.02
C ALA A 102 11.61 2.58 16.55
N VAL A 103 11.55 1.27 16.28
CA VAL A 103 11.34 0.74 14.92
C VAL A 103 9.97 1.13 14.37
N LEU A 104 8.91 1.05 15.20
CA LEU A 104 7.57 1.50 14.82
C LEU A 104 7.53 3.00 14.50
N LEU A 105 8.20 3.84 15.28
CA LEU A 105 8.29 5.28 15.03
C LEU A 105 9.01 5.58 13.70
N ILE A 106 10.08 4.85 13.39
CA ILE A 106 10.78 4.97 12.11
C ILE A 106 9.85 4.54 10.96
N ALA A 107 9.15 3.42 11.10
CA ALA A 107 8.22 2.93 10.08
C ALA A 107 7.08 3.92 9.81
N VAL A 108 6.49 4.51 10.87
CA VAL A 108 5.48 5.57 10.75
C VAL A 108 6.07 6.80 10.08
N GLY A 109 7.28 7.22 10.46
CA GLY A 109 7.97 8.34 9.82
C GLY A 109 8.17 8.13 8.32
N VAL A 110 8.68 6.97 7.91
CA VAL A 110 8.82 6.60 6.50
C VAL A 110 7.47 6.62 5.78
N PHE A 111 6.43 6.06 6.40
CA PHE A 111 5.09 6.05 5.83
C PHE A 111 4.52 7.46 5.62
N VAL A 112 4.72 8.37 6.58
CA VAL A 112 4.28 9.77 6.46
C VAL A 112 5.05 10.48 5.34
N ILE A 113 6.36 10.20 5.20
CA ILE A 113 7.17 10.78 4.14
C ILE A 113 6.71 10.28 2.76
N THR A 114 6.51 8.97 2.58
CA THR A 114 6.06 8.41 1.30
C THR A 114 4.66 8.89 0.93
N LEU A 115 3.75 8.95 1.91
CA LEU A 115 2.41 9.50 1.73
C LEU A 115 2.49 10.99 1.38
N GLY A 116 3.35 11.75 2.05
CA GLY A 116 3.60 13.16 1.75
C GLY A 116 4.10 13.38 0.32
N ILE A 117 5.06 12.58 -0.14
CA ILE A 117 5.56 12.61 -1.53
C ILE A 117 4.42 12.30 -2.51
N MET A 118 3.62 11.25 -2.25
CA MET A 118 2.49 10.88 -3.11
C MET A 118 1.45 12.01 -3.21
N VAL A 119 1.10 12.63 -2.08
CA VAL A 119 0.15 13.75 -2.04
C VAL A 119 0.71 14.98 -2.76
N CYS A 120 1.97 15.34 -2.51
CA CYS A 120 2.66 16.42 -3.21
C CYS A 120 2.69 16.19 -4.73
N ASN A 121 3.00 14.96 -5.18
CA ASN A 121 3.00 14.61 -6.59
C ASN A 121 1.59 14.74 -7.20
N LYS A 122 0.55 14.33 -6.48
CA LYS A 122 -0.84 14.44 -6.94
C LYS A 122 -1.33 15.89 -6.99
N LEU A 123 -0.90 16.74 -6.06
CA LEU A 123 -1.22 18.16 -6.03
C LEU A 123 -0.45 18.97 -7.10
N ARG A 124 0.73 18.50 -7.52
CA ARG A 124 1.53 19.11 -8.60
C ARG A 124 1.04 18.76 -9.99
N GLN A 125 0.23 17.71 -10.17
CA GLN A 125 -0.28 17.38 -11.51
C GLN A 125 -1.20 18.51 -12.01
N PRO A 126 -1.06 18.91 -13.29
CA PRO A 126 -1.93 19.93 -13.87
C PRO A 126 -3.39 19.48 -13.77
N GLN A 127 -4.28 20.40 -13.42
CA GLN A 127 -5.71 20.09 -13.27
C GLN A 127 -6.40 19.92 -14.63
N ASN A 128 -5.97 20.71 -15.60
CA ASN A 128 -6.38 20.63 -17.00
C ASN A 128 -5.17 20.14 -17.79
N TYR A 129 -5.28 19.02 -18.48
CA TYR A 129 -4.15 18.40 -19.15
C TYR A 129 -4.57 17.57 -20.35
N ILE A 130 -3.61 17.34 -21.24
CA ILE A 130 -3.67 16.34 -22.30
C ILE A 130 -2.46 15.41 -22.17
N GLU A 131 -2.67 14.12 -22.34
CA GLU A 131 -1.62 13.10 -22.23
C GLU A 131 -1.81 12.02 -23.29
N ALA A 132 -0.71 11.43 -23.75
CA ALA A 132 -0.77 10.20 -24.52
C ALA A 132 -1.36 9.08 -23.64
N VAL A 133 -2.21 8.25 -24.24
CA VAL A 133 -2.77 7.07 -23.58
C VAL A 133 -1.69 6.01 -23.46
N ASP A 134 -1.65 5.35 -22.30
CA ASP A 134 -0.70 4.29 -21.99
C ASP A 134 -0.70 3.20 -23.09
N PRO A 135 0.46 2.91 -23.72
CA PRO A 135 0.60 1.88 -24.75
C PRO A 135 0.14 0.48 -24.32
N ASP A 136 0.16 0.19 -23.01
CA ASP A 136 -0.23 -1.11 -22.44
C ASP A 136 -1.70 -1.12 -21.96
N SER A 137 -2.43 -0.01 -22.10
CA SER A 137 -3.84 0.06 -21.74
C SER A 137 -4.73 -0.80 -22.66
N VAL A 138 -5.85 -1.27 -22.12
CA VAL A 138 -6.83 -2.06 -22.89
C VAL A 138 -7.38 -1.25 -24.05
N GLU A 139 -7.61 0.05 -23.85
CA GLU A 139 -8.08 0.96 -24.89
C GLU A 139 -7.08 1.08 -26.05
N MET A 140 -5.79 1.24 -25.75
CA MET A 140 -4.76 1.32 -26.79
C MET A 140 -4.63 -0.02 -27.52
N LYS A 141 -4.55 -1.14 -26.81
CA LYS A 141 -4.50 -2.48 -27.45
C LYS A 141 -5.71 -2.75 -28.33
N THR A 142 -6.89 -2.30 -27.91
CA THR A 142 -8.10 -2.39 -28.74
C THR A 142 -7.98 -1.53 -30.00
N ALA A 143 -7.48 -0.29 -29.86
CA ALA A 143 -7.30 0.59 -31.00
C ALA A 143 -6.24 0.04 -31.98
N GLU A 144 -5.10 -0.46 -31.50
CA GLU A 144 -4.06 -1.11 -32.31
C GLU A 144 -4.62 -2.29 -33.12
N LEU A 145 -5.42 -3.16 -32.49
CA LEU A 145 -6.07 -4.29 -33.19
C LEU A 145 -7.00 -3.84 -34.32
N LEU A 146 -7.62 -2.67 -34.20
CA LEU A 146 -8.52 -2.10 -35.21
C LEU A 146 -7.79 -1.25 -36.25
N SER A 147 -6.59 -0.76 -35.94
CA SER A 147 -5.81 0.17 -36.76
C SER A 147 -4.88 -0.52 -37.75
N GLY A 148 -4.63 -1.82 -37.58
CA GLY A 148 -3.69 -2.56 -38.41
C GLY A 148 -2.24 -2.35 -37.99
N ILE A 149 -1.31 -2.54 -38.92
CA ILE A 149 0.13 -2.57 -38.66
C ILE A 149 0.78 -1.19 -38.49
N ASP A 150 0.07 -0.13 -38.89
CA ASP A 150 0.60 1.24 -38.95
C ASP A 150 0.54 1.98 -37.60
N GLY A 151 -0.08 1.33 -36.61
CA GLY A 151 -0.23 1.84 -35.26
C GLY A 151 -1.28 2.94 -35.14
N THR A 152 -1.46 3.43 -33.93
CA THR A 152 -2.40 4.52 -33.63
C THR A 152 -1.89 5.34 -32.46
N MET A 153 -2.18 6.62 -32.49
CA MET A 153 -1.79 7.57 -31.47
C MET A 153 -3.06 8.06 -30.81
N MET A 154 -3.20 7.82 -29.51
CA MET A 154 -4.37 8.21 -28.75
C MET A 154 -3.99 9.16 -27.63
N PHE A 155 -4.72 10.26 -27.53
CA PHE A 155 -4.53 11.30 -26.54
C PHE A 155 -5.81 11.47 -25.74
N ARG A 156 -5.67 11.56 -24.42
CA ARG A 156 -6.77 11.84 -23.51
C ARG A 156 -6.59 13.22 -22.94
N TYR A 157 -7.63 14.05 -23.05
CA TYR A 157 -7.67 15.30 -22.32
C TYR A 157 -8.58 15.19 -21.09
N ASN A 158 -8.26 15.97 -20.06
CA ASN A 158 -9.07 16.18 -18.88
C ASN A 158 -9.07 17.68 -18.59
N SER A 159 -10.25 18.26 -18.45
CA SER A 159 -10.43 19.67 -18.20
C SER A 159 -11.51 19.87 -17.15
N LYS A 160 -11.16 20.52 -16.03
CA LYS A 160 -12.12 20.93 -15.01
C LYS A 160 -12.81 22.23 -15.38
N ASP A 161 -12.12 23.10 -16.13
CA ASP A 161 -12.70 24.35 -16.58
C ASP A 161 -13.51 24.15 -17.85
N THR A 162 -14.56 24.95 -18.02
CA THR A 162 -15.34 24.96 -19.26
C THR A 162 -14.57 25.66 -20.37
N PHE A 163 -14.76 25.21 -21.60
CA PHE A 163 -14.21 25.79 -22.82
C PHE A 163 -15.30 25.79 -23.91
N GLN A 164 -15.23 26.71 -24.87
CA GLN A 164 -16.21 26.87 -25.94
C GLN A 164 -15.95 25.94 -27.11
N ALA A 165 -14.68 25.66 -27.42
CA ALA A 165 -14.33 24.77 -28.52
C ALA A 165 -12.98 24.06 -28.32
N LEU A 166 -12.85 22.88 -28.92
CA LEU A 166 -11.59 22.20 -29.16
C LEU A 166 -11.34 22.18 -30.67
N TYR A 167 -10.23 22.77 -31.10
CA TYR A 167 -9.76 22.71 -32.48
C TYR A 167 -8.57 21.79 -32.60
N VAL A 168 -8.49 21.05 -33.71
CA VAL A 168 -7.26 20.35 -34.11
C VAL A 168 -6.82 20.91 -35.45
N TYR A 169 -5.54 21.26 -35.53
CA TYR A 169 -4.89 21.76 -36.72
C TYR A 169 -3.93 20.73 -37.28
N LEU A 170 -3.80 20.74 -38.60
CA LEU A 170 -2.80 19.97 -39.34
C LEU A 170 -1.87 20.94 -40.06
N SER A 171 -0.59 20.85 -39.75
CA SER A 171 0.49 21.54 -40.45
C SER A 171 1.26 20.56 -41.31
N GLU A 172 1.48 20.90 -42.58
CA GLU A 172 2.35 20.13 -43.48
C GLU A 172 3.67 20.86 -43.65
N TYR A 173 4.77 20.12 -43.53
CA TYR A 173 6.11 20.61 -43.79
C TYR A 173 6.75 19.81 -44.90
N HIS A 174 7.35 20.50 -45.86
CA HIS A 174 8.17 19.93 -46.92
C HIS A 174 9.62 20.39 -46.74
N SER A 175 10.54 19.46 -46.51
CA SER A 175 11.96 19.71 -46.25
C SER A 175 12.17 20.82 -45.20
N GLY A 176 11.49 20.67 -44.06
CA GLY A 176 11.53 21.62 -42.94
C GLY A 176 10.68 22.88 -43.10
N LYS A 177 10.19 23.23 -44.30
CA LYS A 177 9.36 24.44 -44.50
C LYS A 177 7.87 24.13 -44.40
N ARG A 178 7.12 24.90 -43.60
CA ARG A 178 5.66 24.79 -43.52
C ARG A 178 5.01 25.25 -44.83
N VAL A 179 4.23 24.38 -45.44
CA VAL A 179 3.52 24.65 -46.71
C VAL A 179 2.01 24.78 -46.52
N SER A 180 1.48 24.23 -45.43
CA SER A 180 0.05 24.26 -45.11
C SER A 180 -0.12 24.28 -43.60
N HIS A 181 -1.17 24.96 -43.14
CA HIS A 181 -1.62 24.95 -41.75
C HIS A 181 -3.14 25.18 -41.76
N LYS A 182 -3.91 24.15 -41.40
CA LYS A 182 -5.37 24.16 -41.54
C LYS A 182 -6.03 23.59 -40.29
N ARG A 183 -7.14 24.18 -39.88
CA ARG A 183 -8.05 23.54 -38.92
C ARG A 183 -8.75 22.37 -39.61
N VAL A 184 -8.56 21.18 -39.08
CA VAL A 184 -9.09 19.92 -39.67
C VAL A 184 -10.22 19.31 -38.84
N LEU A 185 -10.36 19.71 -37.58
CA LEU A 185 -11.41 19.25 -36.69
C LEU A 185 -11.85 20.34 -35.71
N GLU A 186 -13.15 20.34 -35.38
CA GLU A 186 -13.76 21.23 -34.41
C GLU A 186 -14.82 20.48 -33.58
N LEU A 187 -14.71 20.59 -32.26
CA LEU A 187 -15.80 20.29 -31.32
C LEU A 187 -16.21 21.60 -30.64
N SER A 188 -17.46 22.03 -30.82
CA SER A 188 -17.99 23.28 -30.27
C SER A 188 -19.11 23.02 -29.26
N TYR A 189 -19.22 23.86 -28.23
CA TYR A 189 -20.16 23.72 -27.11
C TYR A 189 -20.97 25.01 -26.89
N GLU A 190 -21.62 25.53 -27.94
CA GLU A 190 -22.31 26.83 -27.92
C GLU A 190 -23.34 27.00 -26.78
N ASP A 191 -24.12 25.95 -26.48
CA ASP A 191 -25.22 26.01 -25.50
C ASP A 191 -25.08 25.03 -24.32
N VAL A 192 -23.95 24.31 -24.24
CA VAL A 192 -23.72 23.28 -23.22
C VAL A 192 -22.34 23.45 -22.59
N LYS A 193 -22.16 22.94 -21.37
CA LYS A 193 -20.82 22.90 -20.78
C LYS A 193 -19.98 21.90 -21.57
N SER A 194 -18.73 22.26 -21.87
CA SER A 194 -17.81 21.33 -22.50
C SER A 194 -17.63 20.05 -21.69
N ALA A 195 -17.36 18.97 -22.41
CA ALA A 195 -17.04 17.71 -21.78
C ALA A 195 -15.75 17.85 -20.97
N LYS A 196 -15.75 17.26 -19.76
CA LYS A 196 -14.55 17.29 -18.90
C LYS A 196 -13.46 16.36 -19.40
N LYS A 197 -13.81 15.37 -20.22
CA LYS A 197 -12.89 14.36 -20.73
C LYS A 197 -13.24 14.05 -22.17
N GLY A 198 -12.23 13.84 -22.98
CA GLY A 198 -12.38 13.34 -24.34
C GLY A 198 -11.10 12.69 -24.83
N LEU A 199 -11.19 12.15 -26.03
CA LEU A 199 -10.14 11.45 -26.74
C LEU A 199 -9.90 12.11 -28.08
N ILE A 200 -8.63 12.20 -28.47
CA ILE A 200 -8.19 12.53 -29.82
C ILE A 200 -7.37 11.33 -30.31
N VAL A 201 -7.71 10.78 -31.46
CA VAL A 201 -7.06 9.60 -32.05
C VAL A 201 -6.58 9.96 -33.44
N ILE A 202 -5.32 9.65 -33.71
CA ILE A 202 -4.68 9.81 -35.02
C ILE A 202 -4.21 8.42 -35.45
N THR A 203 -4.76 7.93 -36.55
CA THR A 203 -4.40 6.63 -37.11
C THR A 203 -3.94 6.82 -38.55
N PRO A 204 -2.63 6.70 -38.84
CA PRO A 204 -2.15 6.61 -40.21
C PRO A 204 -2.63 5.31 -40.86
N ASP A 205 -2.92 5.38 -42.15
CA ASP A 205 -3.15 4.24 -43.03
C ASP A 205 -2.19 4.42 -44.22
N PHE A 206 -1.05 3.76 -44.15
CA PHE A 206 0.00 3.93 -45.14
C PHE A 206 -0.25 3.14 -46.43
N ASP A 207 -1.15 2.15 -46.39
CA ASP A 207 -1.55 1.43 -47.60
C ASP A 207 -2.40 2.34 -48.50
N ASN A 208 -3.30 3.12 -47.89
CA ASN A 208 -4.16 4.07 -48.58
C ASN A 208 -3.58 5.49 -48.66
N PHE A 209 -2.45 5.74 -47.98
CA PHE A 209 -1.86 7.06 -47.84
C PHE A 209 -2.86 8.09 -47.33
N THR A 210 -3.54 7.74 -46.23
CA THR A 210 -4.41 8.65 -45.49
C THR A 210 -4.04 8.67 -44.01
N ALA A 211 -4.52 9.69 -43.30
CA ALA A 211 -4.48 9.75 -41.85
C ALA A 211 -5.88 10.10 -41.33
N LYS A 212 -6.40 9.22 -40.48
CA LYS A 212 -7.71 9.38 -39.84
C LYS A 212 -7.53 10.11 -38.52
N LEU A 213 -8.28 11.19 -38.34
CA LEU A 213 -8.35 11.96 -37.10
C LEU A 213 -9.75 11.83 -36.52
N ILE A 214 -9.84 11.35 -35.28
CA ILE A 214 -11.08 11.23 -34.53
C ILE A 214 -10.96 12.06 -33.27
N ALA A 215 -11.96 12.88 -32.97
CA ALA A 215 -12.13 13.45 -31.64
C ALA A 215 -13.49 13.05 -31.08
N ALA A 216 -13.52 12.58 -29.85
CA ALA A 216 -14.74 12.12 -29.22
C ALA A 216 -14.78 12.48 -27.73
N ASP A 217 -15.94 12.87 -27.25
CA ASP A 217 -16.23 13.11 -25.85
C ASP A 217 -17.61 12.56 -25.47
N GLU A 218 -18.17 13.00 -24.35
CA GLU A 218 -19.49 12.57 -23.86
C GLU A 218 -20.65 13.00 -24.78
N TYR A 219 -20.51 14.12 -25.49
CA TYR A 219 -21.58 14.75 -26.27
C TYR A 219 -21.41 14.55 -27.77
N SER A 220 -20.17 14.52 -28.25
CA SER A 220 -19.86 14.62 -29.67
C SER A 220 -18.79 13.62 -30.09
N LYS A 221 -18.92 13.14 -31.32
CA LYS A 221 -17.90 12.38 -32.02
C LYS A 221 -17.74 12.95 -33.42
N TYR A 222 -16.52 13.35 -33.76
CA TYR A 222 -16.14 13.82 -35.07
C TYR A 222 -15.03 12.94 -35.63
N MET A 223 -15.06 12.72 -36.94
CA MET A 223 -14.03 11.99 -37.68
C MET A 223 -13.77 12.70 -38.99
N THR A 224 -12.50 12.88 -39.34
CA THR A 224 -12.05 13.31 -40.66
C THR A 224 -10.90 12.43 -41.11
N GLU A 225 -10.66 12.40 -42.41
CA GLU A 225 -9.55 11.67 -43.02
C GLU A 225 -8.85 12.61 -44.01
N THR A 226 -7.52 12.69 -43.88
CA THR A 226 -6.70 13.59 -44.72
C THR A 226 -5.72 12.76 -45.55
N PRO A 227 -5.59 13.00 -46.86
CA PRO A 227 -4.56 12.36 -47.65
C PRO A 227 -3.15 12.77 -47.18
N ILE A 228 -2.22 11.82 -47.20
CA ILE A 228 -0.80 12.04 -46.91
C ILE A 228 0.01 11.68 -48.16
N LEU A 229 1.14 12.37 -48.36
CA LEU A 229 2.01 12.23 -49.53
C LEU A 229 1.25 12.29 -50.87
N GLU A 230 0.25 13.17 -50.98
CA GLU A 230 -0.54 13.33 -52.20
C GLU A 230 0.35 13.87 -53.33
N GLY A 231 0.36 13.18 -54.48
CA GLY A 231 1.17 13.55 -55.63
C GLY A 231 2.68 13.26 -55.50
N VAL A 232 3.12 12.64 -54.41
CA VAL A 232 4.53 12.26 -54.20
C VAL A 232 4.83 10.94 -54.93
N ALA A 233 5.85 10.94 -55.78
CA ALA A 233 6.30 9.74 -56.48
C ALA A 233 7.08 8.80 -55.55
N ASN A 234 6.97 7.48 -55.78
CA ASN A 234 7.68 6.43 -55.04
C ASN A 234 7.40 6.42 -53.51
N ARG A 235 6.30 7.04 -53.07
CA ARG A 235 5.92 7.20 -51.66
C ARG A 235 5.76 5.87 -50.89
N GLU A 236 5.57 4.77 -51.59
CA GLU A 236 5.56 3.40 -51.05
C GLU A 236 6.90 2.94 -50.51
N TYR A 237 8.02 3.53 -50.94
CA TYR A 237 9.37 3.19 -50.50
C TYR A 237 9.92 4.12 -49.41
N TYR A 238 9.15 5.13 -49.02
CA TYR A 238 9.61 6.11 -48.02
C TYR A 238 9.72 5.44 -46.65
N GLY A 239 10.79 5.79 -45.92
CA GLY A 239 10.88 5.55 -44.49
C GLY A 239 9.76 6.29 -43.76
N ARG A 240 9.25 5.69 -42.68
CA ARG A 240 8.10 6.19 -41.92
C ARG A 240 8.43 6.20 -40.44
N SER A 241 8.08 7.29 -39.77
CA SER A 241 8.16 7.39 -38.30
C SER A 241 7.02 8.24 -37.78
N ALA A 242 6.72 8.10 -36.49
CA ALA A 242 5.79 8.96 -35.79
C ALA A 242 6.37 9.34 -34.44
N THR A 243 6.10 10.57 -34.02
CA THR A 243 6.48 11.11 -32.71
C THR A 243 5.25 11.75 -32.08
N SER A 244 5.14 11.69 -30.75
CA SER A 244 4.00 12.22 -30.00
C SER A 244 4.45 12.83 -28.68
N ILE A 245 3.52 13.53 -28.00
CA ILE A 245 3.77 13.95 -26.62
C ILE A 245 4.04 12.73 -25.72
N GLU A 246 5.18 12.70 -25.06
CA GLU A 246 5.56 11.58 -24.17
C GLU A 246 4.96 11.72 -22.77
N ASN A 247 4.68 12.95 -22.35
CA ASN A 247 4.29 13.27 -20.98
C ASN A 247 2.95 14.00 -20.95
N LYS A 248 2.35 14.01 -19.75
CA LYS A 248 1.19 14.86 -19.44
C LYS A 248 1.57 16.33 -19.64
N SER A 249 0.90 17.00 -20.57
CA SER A 249 1.02 18.43 -20.84
C SER A 249 -0.14 19.21 -20.23
N THR A 250 0.13 20.40 -19.69
CA THR A 250 -0.91 21.30 -19.17
C THR A 250 -1.69 21.89 -20.34
N ILE A 251 -3.02 21.96 -20.24
CA ILE A 251 -3.83 22.67 -21.25
C ILE A 251 -3.63 24.19 -21.07
N GLU A 252 -3.07 24.82 -22.09
CA GLU A 252 -2.94 26.27 -22.20
C GLU A 252 -4.05 26.80 -23.12
N TYR A 253 -5.10 27.37 -22.52
CA TYR A 253 -6.25 27.85 -23.30
C TYR A 253 -5.86 29.01 -24.23
N GLY A 254 -6.35 28.97 -25.47
CA GLY A 254 -6.04 29.93 -26.53
C GLY A 254 -4.63 29.79 -27.11
N THR A 255 -3.94 28.69 -26.82
CA THR A 255 -2.63 28.36 -27.38
C THR A 255 -2.72 27.02 -28.11
N GLU A 256 -2.16 26.95 -29.32
CA GLU A 256 -1.97 25.68 -30.01
C GLU A 256 -0.84 24.86 -29.38
N GLN A 257 -1.15 23.61 -29.04
CA GLN A 257 -0.21 22.68 -28.41
C GLN A 257 -0.04 21.43 -29.28
N GLY A 258 1.22 21.06 -29.56
CA GLY A 258 1.54 19.89 -30.36
C GLY A 258 1.08 18.58 -29.73
N LEU A 259 0.63 17.65 -30.57
CA LEU A 259 0.21 16.30 -30.17
C LEU A 259 1.07 15.22 -30.81
N ALA A 260 1.22 15.28 -32.13
CA ALA A 260 1.74 14.20 -32.94
C ALA A 260 2.36 14.73 -34.23
N ALA A 261 3.37 14.04 -34.76
CA ALA A 261 3.83 14.23 -36.12
C ALA A 261 4.06 12.88 -36.81
N LEU A 262 3.58 12.76 -38.04
CA LEU A 262 3.92 11.68 -38.97
C LEU A 262 5.04 12.16 -39.88
N ILE A 263 6.10 11.38 -40.01
CA ILE A 263 7.37 11.79 -40.63
C ILE A 263 7.72 10.81 -41.74
N TYR A 264 8.11 11.34 -42.91
CA TYR A 264 8.46 10.56 -44.09
C TYR A 264 9.71 11.10 -44.77
N GLY A 265 10.50 10.19 -45.35
CA GLY A 265 11.67 10.53 -46.16
C GLY A 265 12.18 9.35 -46.97
N GLU A 266 12.70 9.61 -48.17
CA GLU A 266 13.18 8.57 -49.08
C GLU A 266 14.51 7.95 -48.58
N GLN A 267 15.40 8.80 -48.05
CA GLN A 267 16.74 8.40 -47.57
C GLN A 267 16.75 8.00 -46.08
N GLY A 268 15.58 7.90 -45.45
CA GLY A 268 15.42 7.66 -44.01
C GLY A 268 14.67 8.79 -43.31
N VAL A 269 14.47 8.62 -42.00
CA VAL A 269 13.71 9.55 -41.16
C VAL A 269 14.43 9.80 -39.84
N SER A 270 14.33 11.03 -39.34
CA SER A 270 14.84 11.45 -38.04
C SER A 270 13.66 11.83 -37.14
N SER A 271 13.64 11.31 -35.90
CA SER A 271 12.63 11.71 -34.94
C SER A 271 12.95 13.09 -34.37
N LEU A 272 11.93 13.91 -34.18
CA LEU A 272 12.00 15.21 -33.53
C LEU A 272 11.08 15.22 -32.31
N PRO A 273 11.49 15.81 -31.18
CA PRO A 273 10.57 16.08 -30.08
C PRO A 273 9.43 17.00 -30.55
N ILE A 274 8.20 16.68 -30.16
CA ILE A 274 7.01 17.49 -30.52
C ILE A 274 7.16 18.97 -30.14
N GLN A 275 7.88 19.25 -29.05
CA GLN A 275 8.09 20.61 -28.53
C GLN A 275 8.99 21.46 -29.44
N ASP A 276 9.81 20.83 -30.27
CA ASP A 276 10.75 21.52 -31.17
C ASP A 276 10.12 21.82 -32.54
N ILE A 277 8.97 21.22 -32.84
CA ILE A 277 8.22 21.45 -34.09
C ILE A 277 7.38 22.73 -33.95
N THR A 278 7.99 23.86 -34.29
CA THR A 278 7.34 25.18 -34.16
C THR A 278 7.62 26.09 -35.36
N GLY A 279 6.64 26.94 -35.68
CA GLY A 279 6.81 28.02 -36.66
C GLY A 279 6.75 27.62 -38.14
N GLU A 280 7.33 28.46 -38.99
CA GLU A 280 7.32 28.30 -40.46
C GLU A 280 8.45 27.40 -40.99
N TYR A 281 9.48 27.18 -40.18
CA TYR A 281 10.66 26.42 -40.57
C TYR A 281 11.18 25.60 -39.39
N ILE A 282 11.56 24.36 -39.69
CA ILE A 282 12.12 23.40 -38.76
C ILE A 282 13.43 22.90 -39.35
N ASP A 283 14.46 22.87 -38.52
CA ASP A 283 15.76 22.31 -38.90
C ASP A 283 15.68 20.77 -38.90
N THR A 284 15.49 20.18 -40.07
CA THR A 284 15.30 18.74 -40.24
C THR A 284 15.64 18.27 -41.64
N ASP A 285 16.20 17.06 -41.71
CA ASP A 285 16.44 16.34 -42.97
C ASP A 285 15.20 15.57 -43.47
N ASN A 286 14.10 15.61 -42.71
CA ASN A 286 12.86 14.93 -43.11
C ASN A 286 12.20 15.63 -44.31
N GLU A 287 11.79 14.85 -45.31
CA GLU A 287 11.22 15.38 -46.55
C GLU A 287 9.76 15.82 -46.38
N TYR A 288 8.94 15.02 -45.70
CA TYR A 288 7.54 15.34 -45.45
C TYR A 288 7.19 15.10 -43.99
N MET A 289 6.44 16.03 -43.40
CA MET A 289 5.93 15.90 -42.05
C MET A 289 4.52 16.46 -41.91
N TYR A 290 3.67 15.69 -41.24
CA TYR A 290 2.28 16.00 -40.96
C TYR A 290 2.11 16.16 -39.46
N TYR A 291 2.07 17.41 -38.99
CA TYR A 291 2.06 17.77 -37.58
C TYR A 291 0.67 18.18 -37.11
N TYR A 292 0.20 17.51 -36.07
CA TYR A 292 -1.09 17.75 -35.44
C TYR A 292 -0.90 18.54 -34.13
N SER A 293 -1.61 19.67 -34.02
CA SER A 293 -1.72 20.48 -32.80
C SER A 293 -3.18 20.63 -32.39
N ALA A 294 -3.44 20.86 -31.11
CA ALA A 294 -4.76 21.13 -30.58
C ALA A 294 -4.80 22.44 -29.80
N GLU A 295 -5.95 23.11 -29.85
CA GLU A 295 -6.22 24.36 -29.13
C GLU A 295 -7.55 24.25 -28.38
N PHE A 296 -7.54 24.58 -27.09
CA PHE A 296 -8.74 24.69 -26.27
C PHE A 296 -9.12 26.17 -26.16
N VAL A 297 -10.28 26.55 -26.71
CA VAL A 297 -10.74 27.95 -26.76
C VAL A 297 -11.75 28.21 -25.65
N LYS A 298 -11.57 29.32 -24.93
CA LYS A 298 -12.43 29.73 -23.81
C LYS A 298 -13.72 30.38 -24.23
#